data_AF-A0A800G913-F1
#
_entry.id   AF-A0A800G913-F1
#
_cell.length_a   1.000
_cell.length_b   1.000
_cell.length_c   1.000
_cell.angle_alpha   90.00
_cell.angle_beta   90.00
_cell.angle_gamma   90.00
#
_symmetry.space_group_name_H-M   'P 1'
#
loop_
_entity.id
_entity.type
_entity.pdbx_description
1 polymer ?
#
loop_
_entity_poly.entity_id
_entity_poly.type
_entity_poly.pdbx_seq_one_letter_code
_entity_poly.pdbx_strand_id
1 'polypeptide(L)'
;MPAYGYVSPRATGVNNISTKNIIGSAVGVTGNVSDEELSAEPITRRERDREYLELKRRVTKAGLLDRQYGYYAWKIPSVVAMVATSVAVMVIFSGTLWIQLINAAFLGLTFTNLGFLGHDSGHRQMFKKVRHNDWVLLGVGFLTGMTPSWWQDKHNAHHRAPNQLEIDGDIEVSLFAFTQEQAMTMKGIGRITVKHQAVLFYPLLMLTAISLLFGGIVYQIRKE
;
A
#
# COMPACT_ATOMS: atom_id res chain seq x y z
N MET A 1 -32.50 -4.87 -6.21
CA MET A 1 -31.81 -5.85 -7.10
C MET A 1 -32.32 -5.59 -8.52
N PRO A 2 -31.43 -5.43 -9.51
CA PRO A 2 -30.49 -6.48 -9.93
C PRO A 2 -29.01 -6.08 -9.90
N ALA A 3 -28.16 -7.11 -9.98
CA ALA A 3 -26.71 -7.06 -10.02
C ALA A 3 -26.21 -6.70 -11.42
N TYR A 4 -25.15 -5.89 -11.52
CA TYR A 4 -24.38 -5.74 -12.75
C TYR A 4 -23.11 -6.59 -12.67
N GLY A 5 -23.11 -7.63 -13.50
CA GLY A 5 -21.98 -8.48 -13.76
C GLY A 5 -20.95 -7.81 -14.67
N TYR A 6 -19.69 -8.16 -14.43
CA TYR A 6 -18.58 -7.89 -15.33
C TYR A 6 -18.82 -8.59 -16.68
N VAL A 7 -18.85 -7.81 -17.75
CA VAL A 7 -18.85 -8.33 -19.13
C VAL A 7 -17.41 -8.43 -19.60
N SER A 8 -16.95 -9.67 -19.81
CA SER A 8 -15.69 -9.98 -20.50
C SER A 8 -15.81 -9.63 -21.98
N PRO A 9 -14.84 -8.91 -22.60
CA PRO A 9 -14.79 -8.81 -24.04
C PRO A 9 -14.43 -10.18 -24.66
N ARG A 10 -15.24 -10.63 -25.60
CA ARG A 10 -14.96 -11.78 -26.48
C ARG A 10 -13.81 -11.41 -27.41
N ALA A 11 -12.88 -12.34 -27.59
CA ALA A 11 -11.87 -12.32 -28.63
C ALA A 11 -12.51 -12.15 -30.02
N THR A 12 -12.08 -11.13 -30.75
CA THR A 12 -12.20 -11.03 -32.20
C THR A 12 -10.81 -10.79 -32.77
N GLY A 13 -10.37 -11.69 -33.65
CA GLY A 13 -9.04 -11.67 -34.24
C GLY A 13 -8.81 -10.43 -35.10
N VAL A 14 -7.62 -9.86 -34.95
CA VAL A 14 -6.99 -8.97 -35.93
C VAL A 14 -5.55 -9.44 -36.11
N ASN A 15 -5.14 -9.47 -37.37
CA ASN A 15 -4.04 -10.24 -37.92
C ASN A 15 -2.65 -9.75 -37.49
N ASN A 16 -1.75 -10.74 -37.36
CA ASN A 16 -0.29 -10.69 -37.31
C ASN A 16 0.36 -9.45 -37.94
N ILE A 17 1.11 -8.68 -37.15
CA ILE A 17 2.14 -7.76 -37.66
C ILE A 17 3.49 -8.49 -37.58
N SER A 18 4.08 -8.68 -38.76
CA SER A 18 5.35 -9.36 -39.02
C SER A 18 6.55 -8.61 -38.42
N THR A 19 7.25 -9.21 -37.46
CA THR A 19 8.58 -8.77 -36.99
C THR A 19 9.67 -9.21 -37.95
N LYS A 20 9.80 -8.52 -39.09
CA LYS A 20 11.02 -8.57 -39.91
C LYS A 20 11.43 -7.14 -40.28
N ASN A 21 12.70 -6.85 -40.02
CA ASN A 21 13.46 -5.63 -40.27
C ASN A 21 13.42 -4.53 -39.20
N ILE A 22 14.25 -4.69 -38.17
CA ILE A 22 15.07 -3.58 -37.69
C ILE A 22 16.52 -4.09 -37.65
N ILE A 23 17.25 -3.80 -38.73
CA ILE A 23 18.71 -3.91 -38.79
C ILE A 23 19.25 -2.61 -38.21
N GLY A 24 20.00 -2.72 -37.11
CA GLY A 24 20.74 -1.63 -36.49
C GLY A 24 21.93 -2.21 -35.74
N SER A 25 23.03 -2.42 -36.47
CA SER A 25 24.31 -2.91 -35.96
C SER A 25 24.96 -1.86 -35.05
N ALA A 26 25.33 -2.25 -33.83
CA ALA A 26 26.39 -1.61 -33.06
C ALA A 26 27.28 -2.70 -32.47
N VAL A 27 28.53 -2.64 -32.87
CA VAL A 27 29.62 -3.59 -32.63
C VAL A 27 30.02 -3.62 -31.15
N GLY A 28 30.01 -4.84 -30.57
CA GLY A 28 31.15 -5.43 -29.85
C GLY A 28 31.40 -5.03 -28.40
N VAL A 29 30.88 -5.83 -27.46
CA VAL A 29 31.67 -6.45 -26.36
C VAL A 29 31.02 -7.81 -26.07
N THR A 30 31.59 -8.90 -26.59
CA THR A 30 31.16 -10.27 -26.27
C THR A 30 31.83 -10.70 -24.96
N GLY A 31 31.15 -10.46 -23.84
CA GLY A 31 31.38 -11.22 -22.63
C GLY A 31 30.48 -12.45 -22.64
N ASN A 32 31.06 -13.65 -22.66
CA ASN A 32 30.34 -14.90 -22.47
C ASN A 32 29.71 -14.90 -21.07
N VAL A 33 28.43 -14.52 -20.97
CA VAL A 33 27.59 -14.91 -19.85
C VAL A 33 26.96 -16.23 -20.28
N SER A 34 27.42 -17.32 -19.67
CA SER A 34 26.83 -18.64 -19.82
C SER A 34 25.32 -18.56 -19.54
N ASP A 35 24.51 -19.11 -20.45
CA ASP A 35 23.05 -19.21 -20.37
C ASP A 35 22.51 -20.04 -19.18
N GLU A 36 23.36 -20.37 -18.20
CA GLU A 36 23.00 -21.14 -17.01
C GLU A 36 22.32 -20.31 -15.90
N GLU A 37 22.39 -18.98 -15.92
CA GLU A 37 21.88 -18.14 -14.82
C GLU A 37 20.39 -17.72 -14.97
N LEU A 38 19.72 -18.08 -16.08
CA LEU A 38 18.31 -17.75 -16.36
C LEU A 38 17.35 -18.95 -16.44
N SER A 39 17.81 -20.14 -16.04
CA SER A 39 17.00 -21.37 -16.04
C SER A 39 16.12 -21.50 -14.78
N ALA A 40 15.24 -20.54 -14.53
CA ALA A 40 14.09 -20.80 -13.67
C ALA A 40 12.95 -21.36 -14.54
N GLU A 41 12.76 -22.69 -14.55
CA GLU A 41 11.62 -23.30 -15.24
C GLU A 41 10.29 -22.69 -14.76
N PRO A 42 9.30 -22.50 -15.66
CA PRO A 42 8.02 -21.91 -15.29
C PRO A 42 7.24 -22.84 -14.36
N ILE A 43 7.17 -22.48 -13.07
CA ILE A 43 6.39 -23.21 -12.06
C ILE A 43 4.92 -23.28 -12.50
N THR A 44 4.32 -24.47 -12.52
CA THR A 44 2.91 -24.63 -12.88
C THR A 44 1.98 -24.10 -11.77
N ARG A 45 0.74 -23.73 -12.10
CA ARG A 45 -0.25 -23.28 -11.10
C ARG A 45 -0.44 -24.30 -9.97
N ARG A 46 -0.46 -25.60 -10.32
CA ARG A 46 -0.61 -26.71 -9.37
C ARG A 46 0.58 -26.87 -8.44
N GLU A 47 1.78 -26.52 -8.88
CA GLU A 47 2.98 -26.51 -8.04
C GLU A 47 2.97 -25.30 -7.11
N ARG A 48 2.66 -24.10 -7.61
CA ARG A 48 2.48 -22.91 -6.77
C ARG A 48 1.44 -23.11 -5.66
N ASP A 49 0.30 -23.71 -5.99
CA ASP A 49 -0.74 -24.00 -5.01
C ASP A 49 -0.26 -25.00 -3.94
N ARG A 50 0.55 -25.99 -4.33
CA ARG A 50 1.15 -26.96 -3.38
C ARG A 50 2.16 -26.29 -2.46
N GLU A 51 3.09 -25.51 -2.99
CA GLU A 51 4.09 -24.78 -2.21
C GLU A 51 3.45 -23.81 -1.22
N TYR A 52 2.43 -23.07 -1.67
CA TYR A 52 1.66 -22.17 -0.81
C TYR A 52 0.98 -22.91 0.34
N LEU A 53 0.33 -24.05 0.06
CA LEU A 53 -0.35 -24.84 1.09
C LEU A 53 0.65 -25.43 2.10
N GLU A 54 1.81 -25.89 1.64
CA GLU A 54 2.87 -26.38 2.51
C GLU A 54 3.43 -25.26 3.40
N LEU A 55 3.70 -24.08 2.83
CA LEU A 55 4.13 -22.91 3.58
C LEU A 55 3.07 -22.53 4.63
N LYS A 56 1.81 -22.43 4.23
CA LYS A 56 0.70 -22.14 5.15
C LYS A 56 0.65 -23.15 6.29
N ARG A 57 0.81 -24.45 6.02
CA ARG A 57 0.86 -25.49 7.05
C ARG A 57 2.01 -25.27 8.04
N ARG A 58 3.21 -24.97 7.54
CA ARG A 58 4.40 -24.69 8.37
C ARG A 58 4.19 -23.46 9.26
N VAL A 59 3.69 -22.37 8.67
CA VAL A 59 3.41 -21.10 9.37
C VAL A 59 2.33 -21.28 10.45
N THR A 60 1.23 -21.99 10.14
CA THR A 60 0.19 -22.31 11.12
C THR A 60 0.73 -23.20 12.25
N LYS A 61 1.49 -24.25 11.93
CA LYS A 61 2.07 -25.15 12.94
C LYS A 61 3.03 -24.42 13.88
N ALA A 62 3.72 -23.40 13.38
CA ALA A 62 4.60 -22.55 14.18
C ALA A 62 3.87 -21.51 15.04
N GLY A 63 2.54 -21.44 15.00
CA GLY A 63 1.75 -20.46 15.77
C GLY A 63 1.88 -19.02 15.28
N LEU A 64 2.50 -18.79 14.11
CA LEU A 64 2.76 -17.43 13.59
C LEU A 64 1.49 -16.68 13.16
N LEU A 65 0.35 -17.37 13.10
CA LEU A 65 -0.97 -16.78 12.83
C LEU A 65 -1.80 -16.56 14.10
N ASP A 66 -1.27 -16.92 15.26
CA ASP A 66 -1.98 -16.78 16.53
C ASP A 66 -2.08 -15.31 16.95
N ARG A 67 -3.22 -14.96 17.52
CA ARG A 67 -3.52 -13.58 17.92
C ARG A 67 -2.68 -13.17 19.12
N GLN A 68 -2.06 -12.01 19.01
CA GLN A 68 -1.17 -11.45 20.02
C GLN A 68 -1.93 -10.55 21.01
N TYR A 69 -2.86 -11.12 21.78
CA TYR A 69 -3.74 -10.32 22.66
C TYR A 69 -2.99 -9.48 23.68
N GLY A 70 -1.92 -10.03 24.30
CA GLY A 70 -1.11 -9.30 25.27
C GLY A 70 -0.42 -8.08 24.66
N TYR A 71 0.09 -8.21 23.43
CA TYR A 71 0.66 -7.08 22.69
C TYR A 71 -0.37 -5.97 22.48
N TYR A 72 -1.58 -6.30 22.02
CA TYR A 72 -2.63 -5.29 21.78
C TYR A 72 -3.23 -4.70 23.06
N ALA A 73 -3.26 -5.48 24.16
CA ALA A 73 -3.69 -4.99 25.47
C ALA A 73 -2.76 -3.90 26.01
N TRP A 74 -1.47 -3.92 25.65
CA TRP A 74 -0.52 -2.84 25.92
C TRP A 74 -0.57 -1.75 24.84
N LYS A 75 -0.53 -2.16 23.57
CA LYS A 75 -0.37 -1.26 22.43
C LYS A 75 -1.50 -0.24 22.35
N ILE A 76 -2.75 -0.67 22.47
CA ILE A 76 -3.90 0.23 22.33
C ILE A 76 -3.88 1.33 23.41
N PRO A 77 -3.80 1.02 24.73
CA PRO A 77 -3.66 2.05 25.76
C PRO A 77 -2.42 2.94 25.58
N SER A 78 -1.28 2.37 25.16
CA SER A 78 -0.07 3.17 24.93
C SER A 78 -0.27 4.24 23.86
N VAL A 79 -0.95 3.91 22.75
CA VAL A 79 -1.22 4.86 21.67
C VAL A 79 -2.26 5.88 22.08
N VAL A 80 -3.30 5.48 22.83
CA VAL A 80 -4.27 6.41 23.43
C VAL A 80 -3.57 7.39 24.37
N ALA A 81 -2.65 6.90 25.21
CA ALA A 81 -1.86 7.76 26.09
C ALA A 81 -0.98 8.72 25.30
N MET A 82 -0.33 8.27 24.22
CA MET A 82 0.46 9.15 23.35
C MET A 82 -0.40 10.29 22.76
N VAL A 83 -1.60 9.98 22.25
CA VAL A 83 -2.53 11.00 21.76
C VAL A 83 -2.91 11.99 22.87
N ALA A 84 -3.31 11.49 24.04
CA ALA A 84 -3.70 12.31 25.17
C ALA A 84 -2.54 13.21 25.65
N THR A 85 -1.33 12.68 25.75
CA THR A 85 -0.11 13.44 26.09
C THR A 85 0.15 14.54 25.08
N SER A 86 0.06 14.25 23.78
CA SER A 86 0.33 15.27 22.76
C SER A 86 -0.69 16.40 22.78
N VAL A 87 -1.98 16.06 22.97
CA VAL A 87 -3.05 17.05 23.16
C VAL A 87 -2.81 17.90 24.42
N ALA A 88 -2.45 17.27 25.54
CA ALA A 88 -2.15 17.99 26.78
C ALA A 88 -0.95 18.96 26.61
N VAL A 89 0.12 18.51 25.96
CA VAL A 89 1.29 19.37 25.66
C VAL A 89 0.90 20.53 24.75
N MET A 90 0.06 20.28 23.76
CA MET A 90 -0.44 21.31 22.85
C MET A 90 -1.20 22.41 23.59
N VAL A 91 -2.06 22.04 24.55
CA VAL A 91 -2.85 22.99 25.34
C VAL A 91 -2.00 23.72 26.40
N ILE A 92 -1.25 22.97 27.21
CA ILE A 92 -0.49 23.51 28.36
C ILE A 92 0.65 24.42 27.90
N PHE A 93 1.37 24.04 26.83
CA PHE A 93 2.54 24.76 26.32
C PHE A 93 2.23 25.50 25.01
N SER A 94 1.00 25.96 24.82
CA SER A 94 0.51 26.58 23.58
C SER A 94 1.35 27.79 23.12
N GLY A 95 1.96 28.54 24.06
CA GLY A 95 2.81 29.68 23.76
C GLY A 95 4.30 29.36 23.50
N THR A 96 4.73 28.11 23.61
CA THR A 96 6.16 27.75 23.55
C THR A 96 6.51 26.99 22.28
N LEU A 97 6.97 27.72 21.26
CA LEU A 97 7.26 27.17 19.92
C LEU A 97 8.14 25.90 19.95
N TRP A 98 9.26 25.93 20.67
CA TRP A 98 10.20 24.80 20.70
C TRP A 98 9.59 23.53 21.31
N ILE A 99 8.73 23.66 22.32
CA ILE A 99 8.00 22.52 22.89
C ILE A 99 7.00 21.99 21.87
N GLN A 100 6.32 22.86 21.12
CA GLN A 100 5.40 22.43 20.06
C GLN A 100 6.14 21.75 18.90
N LEU A 101 7.36 22.14 18.56
CA LEU A 101 8.17 21.45 17.54
C LEU A 101 8.54 20.03 17.98
N ILE A 102 8.94 19.84 19.26
CA ILE A 102 9.17 18.50 19.83
C ILE A 102 7.87 17.70 19.85
N ASN A 103 6.76 18.32 20.25
CA ASN A 103 5.45 17.69 20.26
C ASN A 103 5.00 17.28 18.86
N ALA A 104 5.31 18.06 17.82
CA ALA A 104 5.01 17.73 16.44
C ALA A 104 5.77 16.48 15.98
N ALA A 105 7.05 16.34 16.32
CA ALA A 105 7.82 15.13 16.06
C ALA A 105 7.23 13.91 16.79
N PHE A 106 6.85 14.08 18.06
CA PHE A 106 6.16 13.05 18.84
C PHE A 106 4.78 12.68 18.27
N LEU A 107 4.04 13.66 17.77
CA LEU A 107 2.75 13.45 17.11
C LEU A 107 2.94 12.67 15.80
N GLY A 108 4.00 12.94 15.03
CA GLY A 108 4.39 12.11 13.89
C GLY A 108 4.52 10.62 14.26
N LEU A 109 5.27 10.31 15.33
CA LEU A 109 5.37 8.94 15.85
C LEU A 109 4.01 8.38 16.31
N THR A 110 3.19 9.22 16.96
CA THR A 110 1.85 8.83 17.42
C THR A 110 0.95 8.44 16.26
N PHE A 111 0.92 9.23 15.18
CA PHE A 111 0.14 8.95 13.98
C PHE A 111 0.64 7.72 13.23
N THR A 112 1.96 7.48 13.18
CA THR A 112 2.49 6.21 12.65
C THR A 112 1.94 5.01 13.43
N ASN A 113 1.89 5.10 14.76
CA ASN A 113 1.33 4.04 15.59
C ASN A 113 -0.18 3.86 15.42
N LEU A 114 -0.94 4.97 15.27
CA LEU A 114 -2.35 4.91 14.89
C LEU A 114 -2.54 4.21 13.54
N GLY A 115 -1.70 4.54 12.55
CA GLY A 115 -1.71 3.91 11.22
C GLY A 115 -1.54 2.39 11.30
N PHE A 116 -0.57 1.91 12.08
CA PHE A 116 -0.39 0.46 12.31
C PHE A 116 -1.58 -0.18 13.04
N LEU A 117 -2.16 0.48 14.05
CA LEU A 117 -3.38 -0.02 14.69
C LEU A 117 -4.56 -0.08 13.69
N GLY A 118 -4.71 0.92 12.82
CA GLY A 118 -5.70 0.91 11.75
C GLY A 118 -5.46 -0.25 10.78
N HIS A 119 -4.22 -0.43 10.35
CA HIS A 119 -3.82 -1.51 9.45
C HIS A 119 -4.17 -2.90 10.01
N ASP A 120 -3.72 -3.19 11.22
CA ASP A 120 -3.88 -4.52 11.82
C ASP A 120 -5.36 -4.82 12.16
N SER A 121 -6.13 -3.79 12.53
CA SER A 121 -7.57 -3.92 12.74
C SER A 121 -8.35 -4.08 11.43
N GLY A 122 -7.98 -3.36 10.37
CA GLY A 122 -8.53 -3.54 9.03
C GLY A 122 -8.30 -4.95 8.47
N HIS A 123 -7.16 -5.55 8.78
CA HIS A 123 -6.86 -6.96 8.47
C HIS A 123 -7.43 -7.97 9.47
N ARG A 124 -8.18 -7.49 10.47
CA ARG A 124 -8.83 -8.31 11.51
C ARG A 124 -7.84 -9.17 12.30
N GLN A 125 -6.62 -8.69 12.49
CA GLN A 125 -5.54 -9.43 13.15
C GLN A 125 -5.64 -9.36 14.68
N MET A 126 -6.27 -8.31 15.24
CA MET A 126 -6.28 -8.07 16.68
C MET A 126 -7.22 -8.99 17.43
N PHE A 127 -8.49 -9.08 16.98
CA PHE A 127 -9.54 -9.78 17.70
C PHE A 127 -10.18 -10.90 16.89
N LYS A 128 -10.74 -11.90 17.58
CA LYS A 128 -11.51 -12.98 16.94
C LYS A 128 -12.83 -12.48 16.34
N LYS A 129 -13.53 -11.58 17.04
CA LYS A 129 -14.79 -11.01 16.57
C LYS A 129 -14.50 -9.83 15.64
N VAL A 130 -15.09 -9.85 14.44
CA VAL A 130 -14.93 -8.79 13.42
C VAL A 130 -15.28 -7.42 14.00
N ARG A 131 -16.46 -7.32 14.64
CA ARG A 131 -16.95 -6.07 15.26
C ARG A 131 -15.95 -5.37 16.18
N HIS A 132 -15.12 -6.09 16.93
CA HIS A 132 -14.13 -5.46 17.81
C HIS A 132 -12.98 -4.81 17.04
N ASN A 133 -12.56 -5.43 15.92
CA ASN A 133 -11.59 -4.81 15.03
C ASN A 133 -12.20 -3.57 14.37
N ASP A 134 -13.46 -3.66 13.93
CA ASP A 134 -14.17 -2.52 13.32
C ASP A 134 -14.23 -1.32 14.27
N TRP A 135 -14.45 -1.53 15.57
CA TRP A 135 -14.42 -0.42 16.56
C TRP A 135 -13.06 0.26 16.66
N VAL A 136 -11.97 -0.52 16.66
CA VAL A 136 -10.61 0.06 16.67
C VAL A 136 -10.36 0.83 15.38
N LEU A 137 -10.72 0.25 14.24
CA LEU A 137 -10.54 0.89 12.95
C LEU A 137 -11.37 2.18 12.82
N LEU A 138 -12.61 2.19 13.34
CA LEU A 138 -13.44 3.40 13.40
C LEU A 138 -12.80 4.48 14.26
N GLY A 139 -12.25 4.12 15.43
CA GLY A 139 -11.54 5.06 16.30
C GLY A 139 -10.28 5.63 15.64
N VAL A 140 -9.49 4.81 14.97
CA VAL A 140 -8.33 5.26 14.18
C VAL A 140 -8.78 6.16 13.03
N GLY A 141 -9.82 5.77 12.28
CA GLY A 141 -10.38 6.57 11.20
C GLY A 141 -10.82 7.96 11.67
N PHE A 142 -11.49 8.03 12.82
CA PHE A 142 -11.89 9.30 13.44
C PHE A 142 -10.67 10.19 13.77
N LEU A 143 -9.64 9.64 14.42
CA LEU A 143 -8.45 10.40 14.81
C LEU A 143 -7.58 10.83 13.63
N THR A 144 -7.65 10.10 12.51
CA THR A 144 -6.83 10.34 11.32
C THR A 144 -7.56 11.05 10.18
N GLY A 145 -8.89 11.20 10.27
CA GLY A 145 -9.74 11.66 9.17
C GLY A 145 -9.89 10.65 8.02
N MET A 146 -9.36 9.43 8.18
CA MET A 146 -9.39 8.39 7.16
C MET A 146 -10.75 7.67 7.16
N THR A 147 -11.32 7.45 5.97
CA THR A 147 -12.53 6.63 5.81
C THR A 147 -12.19 5.13 5.89
N PRO A 148 -12.65 4.39 6.92
CA PRO A 148 -12.29 2.99 7.13
C PRO A 148 -12.65 2.03 6.01
N SER A 149 -13.82 2.22 5.40
CA SER A 149 -14.32 1.35 4.33
C SER A 149 -13.53 1.56 3.03
N TRP A 150 -13.34 2.80 2.62
CA TRP A 150 -12.52 3.16 1.47
C TRP A 150 -11.09 2.61 1.60
N TRP A 151 -10.45 2.82 2.76
CA TRP A 151 -9.11 2.33 2.99
C TRP A 151 -9.04 0.81 2.91
N GLN A 152 -9.97 0.08 3.57
CA GLN A 152 -10.01 -1.39 3.49
C GLN A 152 -10.22 -1.88 2.07
N ASP A 153 -11.15 -1.31 1.31
CA ASP A 153 -11.44 -1.72 -0.07
C ASP A 153 -10.20 -1.54 -0.95
N LYS A 154 -9.58 -0.35 -0.89
CA LYS A 154 -8.35 -0.02 -1.64
C LYS A 154 -7.18 -0.93 -1.22
N HIS A 155 -6.92 -1.02 0.07
CA HIS A 155 -5.77 -1.74 0.63
C HIS A 155 -5.87 -3.26 0.39
N ASN A 156 -7.07 -3.83 0.49
CA ASN A 156 -7.29 -5.23 0.16
C ASN A 156 -7.13 -5.52 -1.34
N ALA A 157 -7.41 -4.54 -2.22
CA ALA A 157 -7.14 -4.67 -3.64
C ALA A 157 -5.64 -4.73 -3.92
N HIS A 158 -4.86 -3.83 -3.31
CA HIS A 158 -3.39 -3.85 -3.35
C HIS A 158 -2.84 -5.20 -2.88
N HIS A 159 -3.24 -5.68 -1.69
CA HIS A 159 -2.73 -6.94 -1.14
C HIS A 159 -3.09 -8.21 -1.93
N ARG A 160 -4.08 -8.13 -2.83
CA ARG A 160 -4.44 -9.27 -3.70
C ARG A 160 -3.38 -9.50 -4.78
N ALA A 161 -2.77 -8.43 -5.29
CA ALA A 161 -1.84 -8.46 -6.41
C ALA A 161 -0.88 -7.26 -6.32
N PRO A 162 -0.02 -7.19 -5.29
CA PRO A 162 0.79 -6.00 -5.02
C PRO A 162 1.81 -5.77 -6.12
N ASN A 163 2.02 -4.50 -6.48
CA ASN A 163 2.95 -4.03 -7.51
C ASN A 163 2.74 -4.68 -8.89
N GLN A 164 1.51 -5.16 -9.18
CA GLN A 164 1.15 -5.66 -10.51
C GLN A 164 0.47 -4.55 -11.31
N LEU A 165 1.03 -4.23 -12.47
CA LEU A 165 0.47 -3.25 -13.39
C LEU A 165 -0.98 -3.61 -13.74
N GLU A 166 -1.81 -2.59 -13.95
CA GLU A 166 -3.25 -2.69 -14.29
C GLU A 166 -4.15 -3.29 -13.20
N ILE A 167 -3.60 -3.92 -12.15
CA ILE A 167 -4.36 -4.53 -11.06
C ILE A 167 -4.20 -3.72 -9.77
N ASP A 168 -2.97 -3.32 -9.45
CA ASP A 168 -2.66 -2.57 -8.26
C ASP A 168 -2.78 -1.07 -8.50
N GLY A 169 -3.88 -0.47 -8.02
CA GLY A 169 -4.08 0.98 -8.12
C GLY A 169 -3.07 1.80 -7.30
N ASP A 170 -2.30 1.20 -6.39
CA ASP A 170 -1.34 1.92 -5.54
C ASP A 170 -0.06 2.32 -6.29
N ILE A 171 0.20 1.70 -7.44
CA ILE A 171 1.31 2.07 -8.34
C ILE A 171 0.87 2.99 -9.50
N GLU A 172 -0.39 3.39 -9.52
CA GLU A 172 -0.95 4.35 -10.49
C GLU A 172 -1.00 5.77 -9.89
N VAL A 173 0.19 6.32 -9.56
CA VAL A 173 0.32 7.61 -8.87
C VAL A 173 0.87 8.68 -9.81
N SER A 174 0.16 9.80 -9.98
CA SER A 174 0.49 10.84 -10.96
C SER A 174 1.82 11.58 -10.74
N LEU A 175 2.49 11.39 -9.60
CA LEU A 175 3.77 12.02 -9.28
C LEU A 175 4.95 11.04 -9.30
N PHE A 176 4.71 9.74 -9.42
CA PHE A 176 5.75 8.72 -9.40
C PHE A 176 5.66 7.84 -10.64
N ALA A 177 6.79 7.26 -11.03
CA ALA A 177 6.83 6.24 -12.07
C ALA A 177 7.44 4.97 -11.49
N PHE A 178 6.74 3.86 -11.70
CA PHE A 178 7.17 2.51 -11.38
C PHE A 178 7.57 1.72 -12.64
N THR A 179 7.24 2.25 -13.83
CA THR A 179 7.72 1.74 -15.12
C THR A 179 8.39 2.82 -15.95
N GLN A 180 9.18 2.39 -16.94
CA GLN A 180 9.79 3.28 -17.91
C GLN A 180 8.72 3.99 -18.75
N GLU A 181 7.64 3.31 -19.11
CA GLU A 181 6.54 3.88 -19.88
C GLU A 181 5.84 5.01 -19.11
N GLN A 182 5.52 4.79 -17.83
CA GLN A 182 4.99 5.83 -16.95
C GLN A 182 5.94 7.03 -16.92
N ALA A 183 7.24 6.81 -16.71
CA ALA A 183 8.24 7.87 -16.66
C ALA A 183 8.28 8.70 -17.96
N MET A 184 8.15 8.06 -19.13
CA MET A 184 8.17 8.72 -20.44
C MET A 184 6.90 9.56 -20.71
N THR A 185 5.78 9.25 -20.06
CA THR A 185 4.53 10.02 -20.22
C THR A 185 4.48 11.28 -19.33
N MET A 186 5.36 11.40 -18.33
CA MET A 186 5.32 12.45 -17.32
C MET A 186 5.71 13.82 -17.87
N LYS A 187 4.94 14.86 -17.50
CA LYS A 187 5.12 16.25 -17.95
C LYS A 187 5.11 17.21 -16.76
N GLY A 188 5.65 18.42 -16.96
CA GLY A 188 5.65 19.47 -15.94
C GLY A 188 6.29 19.03 -14.63
N ILE A 189 5.56 19.20 -13.51
CA ILE A 189 6.02 18.81 -12.16
C ILE A 189 6.31 17.31 -12.08
N GLY A 190 5.48 16.45 -12.69
CA GLY A 190 5.69 15.00 -12.68
C GLY A 190 7.04 14.59 -13.26
N ARG A 191 7.52 15.27 -14.31
CA ARG A 191 8.85 15.02 -14.90
C ARG A 191 9.98 15.36 -13.94
N ILE A 192 9.84 16.44 -13.16
CA ILE A 192 10.81 16.81 -12.13
C ILE A 192 10.80 15.77 -11.02
N THR A 193 9.61 15.36 -10.57
CA THR A 193 9.46 14.35 -9.52
C THR A 193 10.10 13.03 -9.93
N VAL A 194 9.81 12.52 -11.13
CA VAL A 194 10.40 11.26 -11.62
C VAL A 194 11.91 11.36 -11.79
N LYS A 195 12.44 12.48 -12.32
CA LYS A 195 13.88 12.70 -12.48
C LYS A 195 14.64 12.66 -11.14
N HIS A 196 14.01 13.12 -10.06
CA HIS A 196 14.58 13.17 -8.72
C HIS A 196 13.83 12.27 -7.73
N GLN A 197 13.19 11.20 -8.22
CA GLN A 197 12.22 10.40 -7.45
C GLN A 197 12.83 9.83 -6.18
N ALA A 198 14.07 9.33 -6.23
CA ALA A 198 14.75 8.77 -5.07
C ALA A 198 14.81 9.73 -3.87
N VAL A 199 14.98 11.04 -4.13
CA VAL A 199 15.04 12.06 -3.07
C VAL A 199 13.64 12.59 -2.76
N LEU A 200 12.82 12.84 -3.78
CA LEU A 200 11.50 13.44 -3.61
C LEU A 200 10.44 12.46 -3.08
N PHE A 201 10.67 11.15 -3.15
CA PHE A 201 9.76 10.15 -2.61
C PHE A 201 9.45 10.39 -1.13
N TYR A 202 10.46 10.57 -0.29
CA TYR A 202 10.29 10.75 1.16
C TYR A 202 9.50 12.01 1.56
N PRO A 203 9.85 13.23 1.09
CA PRO A 203 9.07 14.42 1.44
C PRO A 203 7.67 14.39 0.85
N LEU A 204 7.47 13.83 -0.35
CA LEU A 204 6.13 13.68 -0.93
C LEU A 204 5.30 12.62 -0.21
N LEU A 205 5.91 11.58 0.36
CA LEU A 205 5.24 10.58 1.19
C LEU A 205 4.64 11.21 2.46
N MET A 206 5.20 12.31 2.96
CA MET A 206 4.60 13.06 4.08
C MET A 206 3.22 13.66 3.70
N LEU A 207 2.97 13.86 2.41
CA LEU A 207 1.69 14.34 1.88
C LEU A 207 0.67 13.20 1.65
N THR A 208 1.06 11.94 1.84
CA THR A 208 0.15 10.80 1.64
C THR A 208 -1.08 10.89 2.54
N ALA A 209 -0.96 11.43 3.76
CA ALA A 209 -2.11 11.65 4.64
C ALA A 209 -3.20 12.52 3.97
N ILE A 210 -2.80 13.53 3.20
CA ILE A 210 -3.71 14.40 2.46
C ILE A 210 -4.39 13.62 1.33
N SER A 211 -3.62 12.80 0.59
CA SER A 211 -4.17 11.92 -0.45
C SER A 211 -5.20 10.93 0.11
N LEU A 212 -4.93 10.34 1.28
CA LEU A 212 -5.85 9.43 1.96
C LEU A 212 -7.15 10.13 2.39
N LEU A 213 -7.05 11.37 2.88
CA LEU A 213 -8.22 12.18 3.26
C LEU A 213 -9.12 12.45 2.04
N PHE A 214 -8.55 12.97 0.95
CA PHE A 214 -9.31 13.26 -0.27
C PHE A 214 -9.91 12.01 -0.90
N GLY A 215 -9.17 10.90 -0.93
CA GLY A 215 -9.66 9.62 -1.43
C GLY A 215 -10.90 9.14 -0.67
N GLY A 216 -10.89 9.26 0.65
CA GLY A 216 -12.05 8.93 1.49
C GLY A 216 -13.26 9.80 1.19
N ILE A 217 -13.08 11.12 1.08
CA ILE A 217 -14.18 12.06 0.76
C ILE A 217 -14.81 11.74 -0.60
N VAL A 218 -13.98 11.57 -1.64
CA VAL A 218 -14.46 11.26 -3.00
C VAL A 218 -15.19 9.92 -3.04
N TYR A 219 -14.71 8.92 -2.30
CA TYR A 219 -15.37 7.61 -2.22
C TYR A 219 -16.77 7.71 -1.62
N GLN A 220 -16.97 8.53 -0.57
CA GLN A 220 -18.29 8.70 0.02
C GLN A 220 -19.25 9.41 -0.94
N ILE A 221 -18.79 10.46 -1.64
CA ILE A 221 -19.61 11.19 -2.62
C ILE A 221 -20.06 10.30 -3.77
N ARG A 222 -19.20 9.38 -4.24
CA ARG A 222 -19.51 8.48 -5.37
C ARG A 222 -20.34 7.27 -4.99
N LYS A 223 -20.56 7.03 -3.69
CA LYS A 223 -21.31 5.89 -3.18
C LYS A 223 -22.80 6.20 -3.00
N GLU A 224 -23.17 7.48 -3.01
CA GLU A 224 -24.53 7.98 -3.17
C GLU A 224 -24.92 8.05 -4.66
#